data_AF-A0A6L5XDF1-F1
#
_entry.id   AF-A0A6L5XDF1-F1
#
_cell.length_a   1.000
_cell.length_b   1.000
_cell.length_c   1.000
_cell.angle_alpha   90.00
_cell.angle_beta   90.00
_cell.angle_gamma   90.00
#
_symmetry.space_group_name_H-M   'P 1'
#
loop_
_entity.id
_entity.type
_entity.pdbx_description
1 polymer ?
#
loop_
_entity_poly.entity_id
_entity_poly.type
_entity_poly.pdbx_seq_one_letter_code
_entity_poly.pdbx_strand_id
1 'polypeptide(L)'
;MKKLRYLATLALVAVAASHVLAADWMTRLSPDTRVCSLSIPGAHDAATGNGFEGLDSVVGERYARTQELDLSQQFAAGVRAFDLRPAQCGNELRIFHGTLTTRLSYAHALRLLADSLKANPASLVVVVQRHEDDAKGAGYDQSRWAQLVDSTLHELGPVLIDYRPGLTVGEMRGHILVLSRDRYGQVPRGGYIDNWDDGGSWNAPQGARVAGVQGGERLYVQDYYNTTMEGAMTTKLDLMRQFLVHAATTPLRGSLWVVNHCSAFTRDPEAPLPGNTTSNGYRLNAASTNAYMARCVVAHAGLVMMDYAGVDASNGIKVMGKTALQAVIESNFTASNDKKR
;
A
#
# COMPACT_ATOMS: atom_id res chain seq x y z
N MET A 1 -41.04 9.82 -12.82
CA MET A 1 -40.50 9.55 -11.46
C MET A 1 -40.18 8.07 -11.18
N LYS A 2 -40.94 7.08 -11.66
CA LYS A 2 -40.63 5.64 -11.43
C LYS A 2 -39.35 5.15 -12.16
N LYS A 3 -39.13 5.51 -13.43
CA LYS A 3 -37.93 5.11 -14.19
C LYS A 3 -36.60 5.61 -13.60
N LEU A 4 -36.59 6.81 -13.01
CA LEU A 4 -35.39 7.39 -12.38
C LEU A 4 -35.00 6.66 -11.08
N ARG A 5 -35.98 6.15 -10.33
CA ARG A 5 -35.75 5.30 -9.15
C ARG A 5 -35.18 3.93 -9.52
N TYR A 6 -35.68 3.30 -10.58
CA TYR A 6 -35.13 2.02 -11.07
C TYR A 6 -33.68 2.12 -11.54
N LEU A 7 -33.32 3.20 -12.25
CA LEU A 7 -31.94 3.44 -12.70
C LEU A 7 -30.99 3.69 -11.51
N ALA A 8 -31.43 4.47 -10.52
CA ALA A 8 -30.64 4.70 -9.30
C ALA A 8 -30.43 3.41 -8.50
N THR A 9 -31.46 2.57 -8.37
CA THR A 9 -31.35 1.27 -7.67
C THR A 9 -30.48 0.27 -8.42
N LEU A 10 -30.59 0.18 -9.76
CA LEU A 10 -29.70 -0.68 -10.57
C LEU A 10 -28.25 -0.21 -10.50
N ALA A 11 -27.99 1.09 -10.57
CA ALA A 11 -26.65 1.64 -10.42
C ALA A 11 -26.08 1.37 -9.02
N LEU A 12 -26.88 1.52 -7.96
CA LEU A 12 -26.47 1.23 -6.59
C LEU A 12 -26.15 -0.26 -6.38
N VAL A 13 -26.98 -1.15 -6.94
CA VAL A 13 -26.76 -2.61 -6.89
C VAL A 13 -25.54 -3.01 -7.72
N ALA A 14 -25.33 -2.43 -8.90
CA ALA A 14 -24.16 -2.69 -9.73
C ALA A 14 -22.86 -2.17 -9.09
N VAL A 15 -22.89 -1.00 -8.46
CA VAL A 15 -21.76 -0.44 -7.70
C VAL A 15 -21.46 -1.34 -6.50
N ALA A 16 -22.46 -1.70 -5.69
CA ALA A 16 -22.30 -2.62 -4.56
C ALA A 16 -21.76 -3.99 -4.99
N ALA A 17 -22.29 -4.58 -6.07
CA ALA A 17 -21.81 -5.86 -6.61
C ALA A 17 -20.36 -5.75 -7.14
N SER A 18 -19.99 -4.64 -7.77
CA SER A 18 -18.62 -4.41 -8.22
C SER A 18 -17.62 -4.23 -7.07
N HIS A 19 -18.04 -3.61 -5.96
CA HIS A 19 -17.25 -3.51 -4.73
C HIS A 19 -17.13 -4.86 -4.02
N VAL A 20 -18.19 -5.66 -3.98
CA VAL A 20 -18.15 -7.02 -3.42
C VAL A 20 -17.20 -7.92 -4.23
N LEU A 21 -17.27 -7.89 -5.57
CA LEU A 21 -16.34 -8.65 -6.43
C LEU A 21 -14.88 -8.19 -6.29
N ALA A 22 -14.66 -6.88 -6.09
CA ALA A 22 -13.33 -6.32 -5.88
C ALA A 22 -12.78 -6.64 -4.48
N ALA A 23 -13.60 -6.69 -3.43
CA ALA A 23 -13.15 -7.09 -2.09
C ALA A 23 -12.85 -8.61 -2.02
N ASP A 24 -13.61 -9.43 -2.73
CA ASP A 24 -13.53 -10.88 -2.62
C ASP A 24 -12.54 -11.52 -3.59
N TRP A 25 -11.69 -10.74 -4.27
CA TRP A 25 -10.82 -11.25 -5.33
C TRP A 25 -9.89 -12.40 -4.88
N MET A 26 -9.47 -12.38 -3.61
CA MET A 26 -8.60 -13.39 -3.00
C MET A 26 -9.28 -14.75 -2.74
N THR A 27 -10.62 -14.82 -2.79
CA THR A 27 -11.35 -16.10 -2.70
C THR A 27 -11.01 -17.05 -3.85
N ARG A 28 -10.63 -16.48 -5.01
CA ARG A 28 -10.26 -17.22 -6.22
C ARG A 28 -8.83 -17.77 -6.19
N LEU A 29 -8.02 -17.37 -5.22
CA LEU A 29 -6.63 -17.84 -5.10
C LEU A 29 -6.59 -19.22 -4.44
N SER A 30 -5.67 -20.07 -4.91
CA SER A 30 -5.35 -21.32 -4.22
C SER A 30 -4.77 -21.01 -2.84
N PRO A 31 -5.20 -21.73 -1.77
CA PRO A 31 -4.62 -21.57 -0.45
C PRO A 31 -3.12 -21.92 -0.40
N ASP A 32 -2.62 -22.74 -1.33
CA ASP A 32 -1.21 -23.15 -1.38
C ASP A 32 -0.31 -22.13 -2.07
N THR A 33 -0.89 -21.10 -2.71
CA THR A 33 -0.10 -20.04 -3.36
C THR A 33 0.71 -19.28 -2.32
N ARG A 34 2.00 -19.06 -2.59
CA ARG A 34 2.85 -18.23 -1.73
C ARG A 34 2.45 -16.76 -1.83
N VAL A 35 2.41 -16.06 -0.71
CA VAL A 35 2.01 -14.64 -0.68
C VAL A 35 3.00 -13.77 -1.44
N CYS A 36 4.29 -14.10 -1.36
CA CYS A 36 5.36 -13.41 -2.10
C CYS A 36 5.27 -13.55 -3.63
N SER A 37 4.41 -14.45 -4.13
CA SER A 37 4.17 -14.67 -5.56
C SER A 37 2.83 -14.10 -6.03
N LEU A 38 2.20 -13.20 -5.26
CA LEU A 38 0.96 -12.51 -5.64
C LEU A 38 1.22 -11.08 -6.11
N SER A 39 0.39 -10.62 -7.05
CA SER A 39 0.22 -9.21 -7.34
C SER A 39 -0.79 -8.63 -6.35
N ILE A 40 -0.32 -7.89 -5.36
CA ILE A 40 -1.13 -7.35 -4.26
C ILE A 40 -1.22 -5.83 -4.45
N PRO A 41 -2.41 -5.28 -4.77
CA PRO A 41 -2.59 -3.83 -4.83
C PRO A 41 -2.41 -3.22 -3.45
N GLY A 42 -1.66 -2.13 -3.38
CA GLY A 42 -1.33 -1.42 -2.17
C GLY A 42 -1.64 0.07 -2.23
N ALA A 43 -1.85 0.67 -1.07
CA ALA A 43 -2.02 2.12 -0.91
C ALA A 43 -0.81 2.71 -0.17
N HIS A 44 -0.14 3.67 -0.81
CA HIS A 44 0.92 4.48 -0.24
C HIS A 44 0.33 5.55 0.69
N ASP A 45 0.97 5.81 1.84
CA ASP A 45 0.49 6.74 2.87
C ASP A 45 -1.03 6.60 3.12
N ALA A 46 -1.45 5.36 3.38
CA ALA A 46 -2.83 4.92 3.22
C ALA A 46 -3.82 5.72 4.09
N ALA A 47 -3.39 6.14 5.28
CA ALA A 47 -4.23 6.86 6.23
C ALA A 47 -4.55 8.32 5.80
N THR A 48 -3.88 8.88 4.79
CA THR A 48 -4.19 10.26 4.34
C THR A 48 -5.62 10.38 3.79
N GLY A 49 -6.20 9.26 3.31
CA GLY A 49 -7.60 9.22 2.86
C GLY A 49 -8.62 9.37 3.99
N ASN A 50 -8.22 9.10 5.23
CA ASN A 50 -9.02 9.39 6.41
C ASN A 50 -8.99 10.89 6.79
N GLY A 51 -8.16 11.68 6.11
CA GLY A 51 -7.95 13.11 6.34
C GLY A 51 -6.99 13.40 7.50
N PHE A 52 -6.81 14.69 7.75
CA PHE A 52 -5.87 15.22 8.75
C PHE A 52 -6.58 15.83 9.97
N GLU A 53 -5.87 15.91 11.09
CA GLU A 53 -6.40 16.37 12.38
C GLU A 53 -6.15 17.87 12.64
N GLY A 54 -7.08 18.53 13.32
CA GLY A 54 -6.88 19.88 13.84
C GLY A 54 -6.44 20.89 12.79
N LEU A 55 -5.37 21.64 13.08
CA LEU A 55 -4.82 22.65 12.17
C LEU A 55 -4.18 22.03 10.91
N ASP A 56 -3.78 20.76 10.97
CA ASP A 56 -3.22 20.04 9.82
C ASP A 56 -4.28 19.72 8.77
N SER A 57 -5.58 19.85 9.08
CA SER A 57 -6.67 19.58 8.13
C SER A 57 -6.55 20.40 6.86
N VAL A 58 -6.19 21.69 6.95
CA VAL A 58 -6.12 22.54 5.75
C VAL A 58 -4.82 22.29 4.98
N VAL A 59 -3.71 22.14 5.70
CA VAL A 59 -2.38 21.97 5.10
C VAL A 59 -2.25 20.58 4.48
N GLY A 60 -2.65 19.53 5.19
CA GLY A 60 -2.55 18.15 4.72
C GLY A 60 -3.43 17.88 3.51
N GLU A 61 -4.66 18.38 3.48
CA GLU A 61 -5.54 18.26 2.31
C GLU A 61 -4.96 18.94 1.06
N ARG A 62 -4.16 19.99 1.26
CA ARG A 62 -3.52 20.73 0.17
C ARG A 62 -2.19 20.12 -0.27
N TYR A 63 -1.39 19.58 0.65
CA TYR A 63 0.01 19.25 0.40
C TYR A 63 0.39 17.79 0.61
N ALA A 64 -0.43 16.99 1.29
CA ALA A 64 -0.05 15.65 1.74
C ALA A 64 -1.10 14.56 1.45
N ARG A 65 -2.27 14.89 0.92
CA ARG A 65 -3.26 13.88 0.54
C ARG A 65 -2.72 13.01 -0.60
N THR A 66 -2.66 11.70 -0.36
CA THR A 66 -2.28 10.66 -1.33
C THR A 66 -3.42 9.70 -1.62
N GLN A 67 -4.47 9.65 -0.80
CA GLN A 67 -5.64 8.79 -1.01
C GLN A 67 -6.95 9.59 -0.95
N GLU A 68 -7.96 9.15 -1.71
CA GLU A 68 -9.33 9.68 -1.58
C GLU A 68 -10.22 8.84 -0.69
N LEU A 69 -10.02 7.51 -0.72
CA LEU A 69 -10.79 6.55 0.03
C LEU A 69 -10.20 6.41 1.44
N ASP A 70 -11.04 6.27 2.46
CA ASP A 70 -10.57 5.87 3.79
C ASP A 70 -10.06 4.41 3.79
N LEU A 71 -9.36 3.98 4.84
CA LEU A 71 -8.80 2.62 4.92
C LEU A 71 -9.81 1.49 4.65
N SER A 72 -11.03 1.59 5.18
CA SER A 72 -12.06 0.56 4.98
C SER A 72 -12.57 0.56 3.53
N GLN A 73 -12.71 1.73 2.93
CA GLN A 73 -13.07 1.88 1.52
C GLN A 73 -11.95 1.42 0.58
N GLN A 74 -10.68 1.66 0.92
CA GLN A 74 -9.53 1.11 0.20
C GLN A 74 -9.55 -0.42 0.23
N PHE A 75 -9.80 -1.02 1.40
CA PHE A 75 -9.98 -2.47 1.53
C PHE A 75 -11.16 -2.96 0.66
N ALA A 76 -12.31 -2.29 0.71
CA ALA A 76 -13.47 -2.63 -0.12
C ALA A 76 -13.20 -2.47 -1.63
N ALA A 77 -12.29 -1.58 -2.02
CA ALA A 77 -11.87 -1.40 -3.41
C ALA A 77 -10.91 -2.50 -3.90
N GLY A 78 -10.34 -3.30 -2.99
CA GLY A 78 -9.44 -4.42 -3.30
C GLY A 78 -7.99 -4.22 -2.85
N VAL A 79 -7.67 -3.12 -2.16
CA VAL A 79 -6.34 -2.88 -1.56
C VAL A 79 -6.06 -3.87 -0.45
N ARG A 80 -4.88 -4.50 -0.48
CA ARG A 80 -4.47 -5.53 0.49
C ARG A 80 -3.09 -5.28 1.08
N ALA A 81 -2.35 -4.31 0.56
CA ALA A 81 -1.15 -3.76 1.18
C ALA A 81 -1.38 -2.31 1.62
N PHE A 82 -1.06 -1.97 2.86
CA PHE A 82 -1.29 -0.64 3.42
C PHE A 82 0.01 -0.10 3.99
N ASP A 83 0.49 1.02 3.46
CA ASP A 83 1.60 1.77 4.05
C ASP A 83 1.08 2.63 5.21
N LEU A 84 1.50 2.31 6.43
CA LEU A 84 1.13 3.04 7.65
C LEU A 84 2.40 3.59 8.30
N ARG A 85 2.37 4.88 8.65
CA ARG A 85 3.55 5.57 9.17
C ARG A 85 3.34 6.11 10.59
N PRO A 86 3.38 5.24 11.62
CA PRO A 86 3.17 5.66 12.99
C PRO A 86 4.39 6.34 13.62
N ALA A 87 4.14 7.40 14.37
CA ALA A 87 5.12 8.04 15.24
C ALA A 87 4.51 8.29 16.64
N GLN A 88 5.38 8.45 17.64
CA GLN A 88 4.97 8.69 19.02
C GLN A 88 4.33 10.08 19.15
N CYS A 89 3.11 10.13 19.69
CA CYS A 89 2.48 11.35 20.15
C CYS A 89 2.03 11.15 21.60
N GLY A 90 2.80 11.69 22.55
CA GLY A 90 2.58 11.46 23.98
C GLY A 90 2.62 9.98 24.34
N ASN A 91 1.46 9.42 24.69
CA ASN A 91 1.28 8.04 25.14
C ASN A 91 0.63 7.12 24.11
N GLU A 92 0.47 7.57 22.87
CA GLU A 92 -0.06 6.75 21.78
C GLU A 92 0.78 6.89 20.51
N LEU A 93 0.47 6.05 19.52
CA LEU A 93 0.99 6.18 18.17
C LEU A 93 -0.06 6.84 17.28
N ARG A 94 0.29 7.97 16.67
CA ARG A 94 -0.49 8.62 15.62
C ARG A 94 0.13 8.31 14.27
N ILE A 95 -0.69 8.24 13.21
CA ILE A 95 -0.19 8.07 11.85
C ILE A 95 0.02 9.45 11.22
N PHE A 96 1.16 9.62 10.56
CA PHE A 96 1.60 10.88 9.98
C PHE A 96 1.85 10.76 8.47
N HIS A 97 1.95 11.93 7.83
CA HIS A 97 2.60 12.12 6.53
C HIS A 97 3.62 13.23 6.69
N GLY A 98 4.91 12.88 6.78
CA GLY A 98 5.95 13.83 7.21
C GLY A 98 5.61 14.39 8.59
N THR A 99 5.45 15.71 8.72
CA THR A 99 5.08 16.37 9.98
C THR A 99 3.57 16.45 10.24
N LEU A 100 2.73 16.06 9.28
CA LEU A 100 1.28 16.30 9.34
C LEU A 100 0.56 15.10 9.92
N THR A 101 -0.29 15.34 10.92
CA THR A 101 -0.98 14.28 11.66
C THR A 101 -2.29 13.89 10.95
N THR A 102 -2.44 12.61 10.63
CA THR A 102 -3.70 12.07 10.11
C THR A 102 -4.74 11.91 11.23
N ARG A 103 -6.02 11.71 10.87
CA ARG A 103 -7.10 11.45 11.84
C ARG A 103 -7.03 10.08 12.52
N LEU A 104 -6.07 9.23 12.15
CA LEU A 104 -5.96 7.88 12.70
C LEU A 104 -4.81 7.76 13.70
N SER A 105 -5.10 7.14 14.83
CA SER A 105 -4.08 6.45 15.62
C SER A 105 -3.72 5.11 14.96
N TYR A 106 -2.52 4.61 15.23
CA TYR A 106 -2.06 3.33 14.68
C TYR A 106 -2.95 2.16 15.12
N ALA A 107 -3.31 2.13 16.40
CA ALA A 107 -4.23 1.15 16.96
C ALA A 107 -5.62 1.21 16.32
N HIS A 108 -6.12 2.40 15.96
CA HIS A 108 -7.39 2.52 15.26
C HIS A 108 -7.30 2.01 13.81
N ALA A 109 -6.24 2.36 13.08
CA ALA A 109 -6.03 1.89 11.71
C ALA A 109 -5.97 0.34 11.63
N LEU A 110 -5.20 -0.30 12.53
CA LEU A 110 -5.11 -1.75 12.57
C LEU A 110 -6.44 -2.41 12.93
N ARG A 111 -7.24 -1.82 13.83
CA ARG A 111 -8.60 -2.29 14.15
C ARG A 111 -9.54 -2.21 12.95
N LEU A 112 -9.52 -1.12 12.18
CA LEU A 112 -10.32 -1.00 10.96
C LEU A 112 -9.98 -2.10 9.93
N LEU A 113 -8.70 -2.43 9.79
CA LEU A 113 -8.25 -3.52 8.92
C LEU A 113 -8.66 -4.90 9.47
N ALA A 114 -8.56 -5.12 10.78
CA ALA A 114 -9.00 -6.35 11.44
C ALA A 114 -10.52 -6.55 11.31
N ASP A 115 -11.32 -5.50 11.48
CA ASP A 115 -12.77 -5.53 11.29
C ASP A 115 -13.13 -5.82 9.82
N SER A 116 -12.37 -5.26 8.88
CA SER A 116 -12.54 -5.53 7.45
C SER A 116 -12.24 -7.00 7.10
N LEU A 117 -11.22 -7.61 7.72
CA LEU A 117 -10.93 -9.03 7.60
C LEU A 117 -11.98 -9.91 8.26
N LYS A 118 -12.54 -9.49 9.40
CA LYS A 118 -13.63 -10.21 10.05
C LYS A 118 -14.87 -10.27 9.15
N ALA A 119 -15.15 -9.20 8.41
CA ALA A 119 -16.21 -9.17 7.40
C ALA A 119 -15.85 -9.94 6.12
N ASN A 120 -14.56 -10.16 5.83
CA ASN A 120 -14.06 -10.87 4.66
C ASN A 120 -12.90 -11.83 5.01
N PRO A 121 -13.20 -12.98 5.65
CA PRO A 121 -12.17 -13.87 6.21
C PRO A 121 -11.37 -14.64 5.14
N ALA A 122 -11.85 -14.67 3.89
CA ALA A 122 -11.12 -15.26 2.76
C ALA A 122 -10.01 -14.34 2.23
N SER A 123 -9.87 -13.15 2.82
CA SER A 123 -8.88 -12.15 2.49
C SER A 123 -7.73 -12.11 3.49
N LEU A 124 -6.70 -11.32 3.18
CA LEU A 124 -5.54 -11.09 4.06
C LEU A 124 -5.15 -9.61 4.02
N VAL A 125 -4.34 -9.15 4.96
CA VAL A 125 -3.79 -7.79 4.94
C VAL A 125 -2.29 -7.85 5.16
N VAL A 126 -1.55 -7.08 4.36
CA VAL A 126 -0.14 -6.75 4.61
C VAL A 126 -0.08 -5.28 4.99
N VAL A 127 0.51 -4.96 6.14
CA VAL A 127 0.85 -3.59 6.51
C VAL A 127 2.35 -3.42 6.32
N VAL A 128 2.75 -2.45 5.51
CA VAL A 128 4.15 -2.00 5.49
C VAL A 128 4.22 -0.83 6.45
N GLN A 129 5.00 -0.98 7.52
CA GLN A 129 5.13 0.05 8.56
C GLN A 129 6.46 0.78 8.40
N ARG A 130 6.43 2.11 8.30
CA ARG A 130 7.61 2.97 8.47
C ARG A 130 7.48 3.81 9.73
N HIS A 131 8.53 3.98 10.52
CA HIS A 131 8.55 5.04 11.52
C HIS A 131 8.56 6.40 10.82
N GLU A 132 7.52 7.24 11.00
CA GLU A 132 7.56 8.62 10.48
C GLU A 132 8.44 9.49 11.37
N ASP A 133 9.73 9.50 11.10
CA ASP A 133 10.71 10.22 11.90
C ASP A 133 10.74 11.73 11.65
N ASP A 134 10.15 12.20 10.56
CA ASP A 134 9.90 13.62 10.31
C ASP A 134 8.93 14.23 11.34
N ALA A 135 8.07 13.41 11.96
CA ALA A 135 7.14 13.82 13.01
C ALA A 135 7.78 13.93 14.40
N LYS A 136 9.09 13.65 14.55
CA LYS A 136 9.79 13.71 15.84
C LYS A 136 9.82 15.14 16.38
N GLY A 137 8.99 15.40 17.39
CA GLY A 137 8.94 16.66 18.12
C GLY A 137 9.55 16.57 19.53
N ALA A 138 9.37 17.64 20.30
CA ALA A 138 9.73 17.65 21.72
C ALA A 138 9.01 16.52 22.48
N GLY A 139 9.75 15.70 23.23
CA GLY A 139 9.21 14.56 23.97
C GLY A 139 9.21 13.23 23.21
N TYR A 140 9.75 13.19 21.99
CA TYR A 140 10.04 11.93 21.30
C TYR A 140 11.06 11.07 22.08
N ASP A 141 10.77 9.78 22.20
CA ASP A 141 11.65 8.78 22.79
C ASP A 141 11.59 7.49 21.96
N GLN A 142 12.75 7.09 21.40
CA GLN A 142 12.86 5.88 20.58
C GLN A 142 12.40 4.61 21.31
N SER A 143 12.71 4.49 22.60
CA SER A 143 12.30 3.34 23.42
C SER A 143 10.80 3.38 23.68
N ARG A 144 10.24 4.57 23.86
CA ARG A 144 8.79 4.74 24.03
C ARG A 144 8.03 4.41 22.75
N TRP A 145 8.47 4.91 21.59
CA TRP A 145 7.92 4.51 20.29
C TRP A 145 7.97 2.99 20.12
N ALA A 146 9.12 2.38 20.39
CA ALA A 146 9.30 0.94 20.28
C ALA A 146 8.34 0.14 21.18
N GLN A 147 8.18 0.55 22.44
CA GLN A 147 7.21 -0.04 23.37
C GLN A 147 5.77 0.12 22.90
N LEU A 148 5.41 1.29 22.38
CA LEU A 148 4.06 1.55 21.87
C LEU A 148 3.75 0.72 20.62
N VAL A 149 4.74 0.51 19.75
CA VAL A 149 4.58 -0.38 18.58
C VAL A 149 4.37 -1.82 19.05
N ASP A 150 5.24 -2.35 19.90
CA ASP A 150 5.11 -3.74 20.38
C ASP A 150 3.78 -3.97 21.11
N SER A 151 3.38 -3.06 21.99
CA SER A 151 2.09 -3.16 22.71
C SER A 151 0.89 -3.08 21.77
N THR A 152 0.88 -2.15 20.80
CA THR A 152 -0.22 -2.04 19.83
C THR A 152 -0.34 -3.31 18.98
N LEU A 153 0.80 -3.89 18.55
CA LEU A 153 0.81 -5.14 17.80
C LEU A 153 0.40 -6.34 18.66
N HIS A 154 0.82 -6.38 19.92
CA HIS A 154 0.40 -7.40 20.87
C HIS A 154 -1.12 -7.42 21.08
N GLU A 155 -1.76 -6.24 21.14
CA GLU A 155 -3.20 -6.08 21.32
C GLU A 155 -4.05 -6.62 20.15
N LEU A 156 -3.48 -6.76 18.94
CA LEU A 156 -4.16 -7.45 17.84
C LEU A 156 -4.37 -8.95 18.10
N GLY A 157 -3.60 -9.53 19.03
CA GLY A 157 -3.71 -10.92 19.43
C GLY A 157 -3.61 -11.87 18.24
N PRO A 158 -4.55 -12.82 18.07
CA PRO A 158 -4.45 -13.88 17.06
C PRO A 158 -4.65 -13.38 15.62
N VAL A 159 -5.11 -12.14 15.41
CA VAL A 159 -5.26 -11.58 14.05
C VAL A 159 -3.89 -11.26 13.45
N LEU A 160 -2.89 -10.96 14.28
CA LEU A 160 -1.53 -10.73 13.82
C LEU A 160 -0.82 -12.06 13.56
N ILE A 161 -0.21 -12.21 12.38
CA ILE A 161 0.62 -13.37 12.04
C ILE A 161 2.10 -12.96 11.97
N ASP A 162 2.96 -13.78 12.56
CA ASP A 162 4.41 -13.62 12.46
C ASP A 162 4.92 -14.01 11.07
N TYR A 163 5.86 -13.23 10.55
CA TYR A 163 6.50 -13.55 9.29
C TYR A 163 7.36 -14.80 9.40
N ARG A 164 7.23 -15.68 8.42
CA ARG A 164 8.21 -16.71 8.10
C ARG A 164 8.35 -16.88 6.58
N PRO A 165 9.49 -17.38 6.07
CA PRO A 165 9.61 -17.73 4.67
C PRO A 165 8.51 -18.68 4.20
N GLY A 166 7.99 -18.46 3.00
CA GLY A 166 6.99 -19.33 2.38
C GLY A 166 5.58 -19.28 2.97
N LEU A 167 5.18 -18.21 3.65
CA LEU A 167 3.78 -17.97 4.03
C LEU A 167 2.86 -18.12 2.81
N THR A 168 1.80 -18.92 2.97
CA THR A 168 0.80 -19.15 1.92
C THR A 168 -0.45 -18.30 2.12
N VAL A 169 -1.26 -18.19 1.07
CA VAL A 169 -2.57 -17.53 1.12
C VAL A 169 -3.46 -18.17 2.18
N GLY A 170 -3.48 -19.51 2.25
CA GLY A 170 -4.31 -20.24 3.21
C GLY A 170 -3.96 -19.91 4.66
N GLU A 171 -2.68 -19.75 4.96
CA GLU A 171 -2.20 -19.37 6.29
C GLU A 171 -2.49 -17.91 6.63
N MET A 172 -2.39 -17.02 5.64
CA MET A 172 -2.62 -15.59 5.83
C MET A 172 -4.09 -15.16 5.81
N ARG A 173 -5.02 -16.02 5.36
CA ARG A 173 -6.46 -15.72 5.37
C ARG A 173 -6.95 -15.36 6.76
N GLY A 174 -7.65 -14.24 6.89
CA GLY A 174 -8.14 -13.69 8.15
C GLY A 174 -7.08 -13.00 9.02
N HIS A 175 -5.83 -12.90 8.55
CA HIS A 175 -4.72 -12.35 9.32
C HIS A 175 -4.15 -11.06 8.72
N ILE A 176 -3.54 -10.27 9.60
CA ILE A 176 -2.71 -9.11 9.28
C ILE A 176 -1.25 -9.51 9.45
N LEU A 177 -0.44 -9.31 8.42
CA LEU A 177 1.01 -9.37 8.51
C LEU A 177 1.56 -7.94 8.55
N VAL A 178 2.23 -7.57 9.63
CA VAL A 178 2.92 -6.28 9.72
C VAL A 178 4.40 -6.48 9.39
N LEU A 179 4.88 -5.77 8.37
CA LEU A 179 6.28 -5.74 7.96
C LEU A 179 6.85 -4.35 8.24
N SER A 180 7.65 -4.21 9.29
CA SER A 180 8.20 -2.91 9.68
C SER A 180 9.59 -2.66 9.10
N ARG A 181 9.76 -1.49 8.47
CA ARG A 181 11.04 -0.95 7.99
C ARG A 181 12.01 -0.57 9.12
N ASP A 182 11.48 -0.43 10.33
CA ASP A 182 12.21 0.04 11.50
C ASP A 182 12.11 -0.98 12.62
N ARG A 183 13.24 -1.23 13.30
CA ARG A 183 13.26 -2.16 14.43
C ARG A 183 12.71 -1.49 15.69
N TYR A 184 11.69 -2.10 16.28
CA TYR A 184 11.11 -1.72 17.57
C TYR A 184 11.45 -2.72 18.69
N GLY A 185 12.32 -3.69 18.40
CA GLY A 185 12.76 -4.73 19.33
C GLY A 185 13.67 -5.74 18.63
N GLN A 186 14.26 -6.66 19.39
CA GLN A 186 15.09 -7.73 18.81
C GLN A 186 14.26 -8.75 18.03
N VAL A 187 13.07 -9.07 18.56
CA VAL A 187 12.12 -10.02 17.98
C VAL A 187 10.92 -9.24 17.47
N PRO A 188 10.57 -9.31 16.17
CA PRO A 188 9.35 -8.68 15.65
C PRO A 188 8.11 -9.50 16.03
N ARG A 189 6.97 -8.81 16.20
CA ARG A 189 5.64 -9.38 15.94
C ARG A 189 5.27 -9.05 14.50
N GLY A 190 5.01 -10.05 13.68
CA GLY A 190 5.06 -9.89 12.23
C GLY A 190 6.49 -10.07 11.71
N GLY A 191 7.03 -9.10 10.99
CA GLY A 191 8.39 -9.15 10.43
C GLY A 191 9.05 -7.79 10.32
N TYR A 192 10.35 -7.81 10.09
CA TYR A 192 11.14 -6.63 9.73
C TYR A 192 11.47 -6.61 8.25
N ILE A 193 11.63 -5.41 7.73
CA ILE A 193 12.26 -5.15 6.44
C ILE A 193 13.59 -4.47 6.73
N ASP A 194 14.68 -5.22 6.59
CA ASP A 194 16.03 -4.69 6.77
C ASP A 194 16.55 -4.11 5.45
N ASN A 195 17.43 -3.11 5.55
CA ASN A 195 18.14 -2.48 4.42
C ASN A 195 17.20 -1.98 3.31
N TRP A 196 16.13 -1.28 3.66
CA TRP A 196 15.25 -0.64 2.68
C TRP A 196 16.07 0.26 1.75
N ASP A 197 16.02 -0.03 0.45
CA ASP A 197 16.63 0.76 -0.61
C ASP A 197 15.53 1.59 -1.28
N ASP A 198 15.82 2.86 -1.59
CA ASP A 198 14.91 3.70 -2.36
C ASP A 198 14.77 3.19 -3.82
N GLY A 199 15.64 2.27 -4.24
CA GLY A 199 15.53 1.59 -5.52
C GLY A 199 15.71 2.55 -6.69
N GLY A 200 16.46 3.64 -6.49
CA GLY A 200 16.74 4.63 -7.53
C GLY A 200 17.59 4.12 -8.71
N SER A 201 18.10 2.89 -8.64
CA SER A 201 18.79 2.22 -9.74
C SER A 201 18.64 0.71 -9.65
N TRP A 202 18.24 0.08 -10.75
CA TRP A 202 18.20 -1.38 -10.89
C TRP A 202 19.57 -2.06 -10.70
N ASN A 203 20.63 -1.38 -11.11
CA ASN A 203 21.99 -1.91 -11.05
C ASN A 203 22.64 -1.74 -9.66
N ALA A 204 21.97 -1.05 -8.73
CA ALA A 204 22.45 -0.93 -7.36
C ALA A 204 22.32 -2.27 -6.60
N PRO A 205 23.19 -2.56 -5.61
CA PRO A 205 23.07 -3.76 -4.79
C PRO A 205 21.73 -3.82 -4.06
N GLN A 206 20.91 -4.83 -4.40
CA GLN A 206 19.61 -5.06 -3.79
C GLN A 206 19.78 -5.83 -2.47
N GLY A 207 19.99 -5.08 -1.38
CA GLY A 207 20.29 -5.61 -0.04
C GLY A 207 19.07 -5.82 0.86
N ALA A 208 17.89 -5.39 0.41
CA ALA A 208 16.67 -5.42 1.20
C ALA A 208 16.20 -6.86 1.47
N ARG A 209 15.67 -7.11 2.68
CA ARG A 209 15.19 -8.43 3.08
C ARG A 209 13.97 -8.33 3.99
N VAL A 210 13.01 -9.24 3.81
CA VAL A 210 11.94 -9.47 4.79
C VAL A 210 12.42 -10.57 5.74
N ALA A 211 12.38 -10.32 7.04
CA ALA A 211 12.90 -11.23 8.06
C ALA A 211 11.98 -11.35 9.27
N GLY A 212 11.91 -12.55 9.81
CA GLY A 212 11.23 -12.88 11.07
C GLY A 212 12.10 -13.82 11.88
N VAL A 213 11.56 -14.37 12.97
CA VAL A 213 12.31 -15.26 13.87
C VAL A 213 12.81 -16.52 13.14
N GLN A 214 12.06 -17.01 12.17
CA GLN A 214 12.33 -18.27 11.46
C GLN A 214 13.20 -18.09 10.21
N GLY A 215 13.74 -16.90 9.97
CA GLY A 215 14.58 -16.58 8.82
C GLY A 215 14.03 -15.45 7.96
N GLY A 216 14.60 -15.28 6.77
CA GLY A 216 14.21 -14.18 5.89
C GLY A 216 14.47 -14.44 4.42
N GLU A 217 13.68 -13.79 3.58
CA GLU A 217 13.70 -13.87 2.13
C GLU A 217 14.25 -12.57 1.53
N ARG A 218 14.67 -12.61 0.26
CA ARG A 218 15.12 -11.42 -0.44
C ARG A 218 13.93 -10.52 -0.76
N LEU A 219 14.14 -9.22 -0.65
CA LEU A 219 13.19 -8.20 -1.05
C LEU A 219 13.86 -7.30 -2.09
N TYR A 220 13.13 -7.00 -3.16
CA TYR A 220 13.51 -5.97 -4.12
C TYR A 220 12.52 -4.83 -3.95
N VAL A 221 13.04 -3.62 -3.75
CA VAL A 221 12.22 -2.42 -3.58
C VAL A 221 12.53 -1.41 -4.68
N GLN A 222 11.47 -0.90 -5.31
CA GLN A 222 11.49 0.31 -6.09
C GLN A 222 10.67 1.36 -5.34
N ASP A 223 11.31 2.45 -4.95
CA ASP A 223 10.71 3.56 -4.19
C ASP A 223 11.28 4.91 -4.68
N TYR A 224 11.46 5.07 -6.01
CA TYR A 224 11.90 6.33 -6.59
C TYR A 224 10.76 7.36 -6.50
N TYR A 225 10.68 8.09 -5.39
CA TYR A 225 9.50 8.85 -4.98
C TYR A 225 9.51 10.33 -5.41
N ASN A 226 10.63 10.86 -5.90
CA ASN A 226 10.76 12.26 -6.33
C ASN A 226 10.88 12.37 -7.86
N THR A 227 9.81 12.81 -8.53
CA THR A 227 9.75 12.98 -9.99
C THR A 227 9.71 14.45 -10.40
N THR A 228 10.28 15.35 -9.59
CA THR A 228 10.25 16.81 -9.82
C THR A 228 11.30 17.34 -10.80
N MET A 229 12.32 16.53 -11.12
CA MET A 229 13.40 16.89 -12.04
C MET A 229 13.10 16.42 -13.46
N GLU A 230 13.69 17.09 -14.45
CA GLU A 230 13.59 16.67 -15.85
C GLU A 230 14.08 15.22 -16.03
N GLY A 231 13.33 14.42 -16.78
CA GLY A 231 13.62 12.99 -17.00
C GLY A 231 13.28 12.06 -15.83
N ALA A 232 13.01 12.58 -14.62
CA ALA A 232 12.76 11.74 -13.44
C ALA A 232 11.51 10.86 -13.58
N MET A 233 10.44 11.34 -14.23
CA MET A 233 9.28 10.51 -14.56
C MET A 233 9.65 9.35 -15.51
N THR A 234 10.49 9.60 -16.52
CA THR A 234 10.98 8.53 -17.41
C THR A 234 11.76 7.48 -16.62
N THR A 235 12.64 7.91 -15.72
CA THR A 235 13.37 7.02 -14.81
C THR A 235 12.42 6.21 -13.92
N LYS A 236 11.40 6.86 -13.33
CA LYS A 236 10.36 6.19 -12.52
C LYS A 236 9.67 5.08 -13.32
N LEU A 237 9.19 5.39 -14.52
CA LEU A 237 8.48 4.42 -15.36
C LEU A 237 9.38 3.26 -15.81
N ASP A 238 10.66 3.53 -16.12
CA ASP A 238 11.60 2.46 -16.48
C ASP A 238 11.94 1.57 -15.28
N LEU A 239 12.15 2.13 -14.09
CA LEU A 239 12.33 1.34 -12.87
C LEU A 239 11.08 0.49 -12.57
N MET A 240 9.88 1.05 -12.66
CA MET A 240 8.63 0.30 -12.51
C MET A 240 8.57 -0.89 -13.47
N ARG A 241 8.95 -0.69 -14.74
CA ARG A 241 9.03 -1.74 -15.76
C ARG A 241 10.02 -2.83 -15.40
N GLN A 242 11.23 -2.47 -15.00
CA GLN A 242 12.29 -3.43 -14.67
C GLN A 242 11.87 -4.33 -13.50
N PHE A 243 11.22 -3.76 -12.48
CA PHE A 243 10.69 -4.50 -11.35
C PHE A 243 9.49 -5.40 -11.73
N LEU A 244 8.60 -4.95 -12.62
CA LEU A 244 7.54 -5.81 -13.18
C LEU A 244 8.12 -7.01 -13.94
N VAL A 245 9.13 -6.78 -14.79
CA VAL A 245 9.81 -7.86 -15.52
C VAL A 245 10.49 -8.82 -14.53
N HIS A 246 11.14 -8.32 -13.49
CA HIS A 246 11.78 -9.17 -12.49
C HIS A 246 10.78 -10.02 -11.71
N ALA A 247 9.68 -9.41 -11.26
CA ALA A 247 8.60 -10.11 -10.56
C ALA A 247 7.98 -11.21 -11.43
N ALA A 248 7.81 -10.96 -12.73
CA ALA A 248 7.21 -11.91 -13.67
C ALA A 248 8.15 -13.05 -14.10
N THR A 249 9.46 -12.79 -14.15
CA THR A 249 10.48 -13.77 -14.59
C THR A 249 11.06 -14.59 -13.45
N THR A 250 10.88 -14.15 -12.21
CA THR A 250 11.27 -14.94 -11.04
C THR A 250 10.35 -16.15 -10.90
N PRO A 251 10.88 -17.38 -10.78
CA PRO A 251 10.05 -18.56 -10.59
C PRO A 251 9.09 -18.39 -9.41
N LEU A 252 7.81 -18.73 -9.57
CA LEU A 252 6.79 -18.62 -8.51
C LEU A 252 7.10 -19.48 -7.27
N ARG A 253 8.02 -20.45 -7.38
CA ARG A 253 8.56 -21.24 -6.26
C ARG A 253 9.74 -20.56 -5.56
N GLY A 254 10.22 -19.44 -6.09
CA GLY A 254 11.27 -18.61 -5.50
C GLY A 254 10.78 -17.88 -4.27
N SER A 255 11.70 -17.65 -3.35
CA SER A 255 11.52 -16.88 -2.12
C SER A 255 11.91 -15.42 -2.36
N LEU A 256 11.11 -14.71 -3.15
CA LEU A 256 11.37 -13.32 -3.53
C LEU A 256 10.13 -12.46 -3.26
N TRP A 257 10.33 -11.41 -2.47
CA TRP A 257 9.38 -10.31 -2.35
C TRP A 257 9.77 -9.19 -3.31
N VAL A 258 8.75 -8.54 -3.88
CA VAL A 258 8.93 -7.35 -4.70
C VAL A 258 7.96 -6.28 -4.18
N VAL A 259 8.45 -5.06 -4.00
CA VAL A 259 7.65 -3.88 -3.73
C VAL A 259 7.92 -2.88 -4.85
N ASN A 260 6.88 -2.46 -5.56
CA ASN A 260 6.96 -1.53 -6.67
C ASN A 260 6.05 -0.33 -6.38
N HIS A 261 6.64 0.82 -6.06
CA HIS A 261 5.88 2.04 -5.82
C HIS A 261 5.46 2.66 -7.15
N CYS A 262 4.17 2.74 -7.41
CA CYS A 262 3.59 3.68 -8.36
C CYS A 262 3.58 5.10 -7.78
N SER A 263 3.50 5.22 -6.44
CA SER A 263 3.52 6.50 -5.75
C SER A 263 4.83 7.26 -5.96
N ALA A 264 4.69 8.58 -6.02
CA ALA A 264 5.75 9.57 -6.08
C ALA A 264 5.09 10.96 -6.10
N PHE A 265 5.87 12.00 -5.82
CA PHE A 265 5.45 13.39 -6.01
C PHE A 265 6.16 14.02 -7.21
N THR A 266 5.45 14.89 -7.92
CA THR A 266 6.01 15.78 -8.94
C THR A 266 5.64 17.23 -8.66
N ARG A 267 6.21 18.16 -9.43
CA ARG A 267 5.90 19.59 -9.31
C ARG A 267 4.43 19.82 -9.67
N ASP A 268 3.76 20.66 -8.91
CA ASP A 268 2.43 21.16 -9.27
C ASP A 268 2.58 22.50 -10.00
N PRO A 269 2.26 22.60 -11.30
CA PRO A 269 2.35 23.85 -12.07
C PRO A 269 1.43 24.95 -11.53
N GLU A 270 0.38 24.57 -10.80
CA GLU A 270 -0.60 25.49 -10.20
C GLU A 270 -0.30 25.78 -8.73
N ALA A 271 0.84 25.32 -8.21
CA ALA A 271 1.24 25.59 -6.83
C ALA A 271 1.43 27.11 -6.60
N PRO A 272 0.99 27.64 -5.43
CA PRO A 272 1.16 29.06 -5.10
C PRO A 272 2.62 29.53 -5.03
N LEU A 273 3.53 28.61 -4.70
CA LEU A 273 4.96 28.87 -4.60
C LEU A 273 5.69 27.97 -5.61
N PRO A 274 6.55 28.53 -6.47
CA PRO A 274 7.30 27.75 -7.45
C PRO A 274 8.14 26.65 -6.79
N GLY A 275 8.00 25.42 -7.29
CA GLY A 275 8.78 24.27 -6.82
C GLY A 275 8.14 23.49 -5.67
N ASN A 276 7.03 23.95 -5.09
CA ASN A 276 6.31 23.18 -4.08
C ASN A 276 5.57 22.00 -4.72
N THR A 277 5.58 20.88 -4.01
CA THR A 277 4.72 19.73 -4.28
C THR A 277 3.42 19.93 -3.51
N THR A 278 2.29 19.65 -4.14
CA THR A 278 0.96 19.70 -3.52
C THR A 278 0.29 18.34 -3.68
N SER A 279 -0.89 18.15 -3.10
CA SER A 279 -1.75 17.00 -3.42
C SER A 279 -2.02 16.87 -4.93
N ASN A 280 -2.08 17.98 -5.69
CA ASN A 280 -2.14 17.90 -7.15
C ASN A 280 -0.85 17.37 -7.78
N GLY A 281 0.32 17.66 -7.20
CA GLY A 281 1.59 17.03 -7.60
C GLY A 281 1.54 15.50 -7.48
N TYR A 282 0.98 14.96 -6.38
CA TYR A 282 0.74 13.52 -6.26
C TYR A 282 -0.27 13.02 -7.32
N ARG A 283 -1.36 13.77 -7.59
CA ARG A 283 -2.36 13.39 -8.63
C ARG A 283 -1.76 13.34 -10.02
N LEU A 284 -0.96 14.34 -10.40
CA LEU A 284 -0.29 14.42 -11.70
C LEU A 284 0.71 13.27 -11.88
N ASN A 285 1.45 12.94 -10.81
CA ASN A 285 2.31 11.78 -10.81
C ASN A 285 1.50 10.48 -10.99
N ALA A 286 0.47 10.27 -10.18
CA ALA A 286 -0.41 9.11 -10.24
C ALA A 286 -1.07 8.92 -11.62
N ALA A 287 -1.51 10.01 -12.27
CA ALA A 287 -2.05 9.97 -13.63
C ALA A 287 -1.08 9.35 -14.65
N SER A 288 0.23 9.51 -14.44
CA SER A 288 1.27 8.88 -15.27
C SER A 288 1.56 7.44 -14.82
N THR A 289 1.85 7.24 -13.54
CA THR A 289 2.37 5.96 -13.02
C THR A 289 1.27 4.89 -12.90
N ASN A 290 0.07 5.23 -12.43
CA ASN A 290 -1.05 4.29 -12.38
C ASN A 290 -1.48 3.90 -13.80
N ALA A 291 -1.56 4.86 -14.72
CA ALA A 291 -1.86 4.56 -16.12
C ALA A 291 -0.80 3.64 -16.75
N TYR A 292 0.48 3.83 -16.42
CA TYR A 292 1.55 2.94 -16.85
C TYR A 292 1.39 1.53 -16.26
N MET A 293 1.19 1.43 -14.94
CA MET A 293 0.98 0.16 -14.26
C MET A 293 -0.19 -0.62 -14.87
N ALA A 294 -1.34 0.04 -15.09
CA ALA A 294 -2.51 -0.56 -15.71
C ALA A 294 -2.25 -1.15 -17.10
N ARG A 295 -1.35 -0.55 -17.88
CA ARG A 295 -0.99 -1.04 -19.23
C ARG A 295 0.05 -2.14 -19.22
N CYS A 296 0.96 -2.13 -18.25
CA CYS A 296 2.17 -2.94 -18.29
C CYS A 296 2.15 -4.16 -17.38
N VAL A 297 1.29 -4.21 -16.36
CA VAL A 297 1.14 -5.38 -15.51
C VAL A 297 0.40 -6.49 -16.25
N VAL A 298 1.07 -7.62 -16.48
CA VAL A 298 0.51 -8.76 -17.23
C VAL A 298 0.65 -10.09 -16.50
N ALA A 299 1.47 -10.13 -15.46
CA ALA A 299 1.77 -11.30 -14.64
C ALA A 299 2.04 -10.86 -13.19
N HIS A 300 2.60 -11.77 -12.38
CA HIS A 300 3.00 -11.49 -11.00
C HIS A 300 3.82 -10.20 -10.86
N ALA A 301 3.43 -9.33 -9.91
CA ALA A 301 3.99 -7.98 -9.72
C ALA A 301 4.45 -7.67 -8.29
N GLY A 302 4.24 -8.57 -7.32
CA GLY A 302 4.50 -8.29 -5.90
C GLY A 302 3.53 -7.26 -5.30
N LEU A 303 3.97 -6.54 -4.27
CA LEU A 303 3.22 -5.43 -3.68
C LEU A 303 3.32 -4.19 -4.59
N VAL A 304 2.19 -3.66 -5.06
CA VAL A 304 2.16 -2.48 -5.93
C VAL A 304 1.55 -1.30 -5.18
N MET A 305 2.38 -0.38 -4.69
CA MET A 305 1.96 0.71 -3.81
C MET A 305 1.56 1.94 -4.62
N MET A 306 0.28 2.32 -4.58
CA MET A 306 -0.29 3.39 -5.41
C MET A 306 -0.71 4.60 -4.59
N ASP A 307 -0.56 5.79 -5.16
CA ASP A 307 -1.36 6.95 -4.77
C ASP A 307 -2.74 6.85 -5.43
N TYR A 308 -3.78 7.30 -4.71
CA TYR A 308 -5.17 7.34 -5.12
C TYR A 308 -5.75 5.97 -5.49
N ALA A 309 -5.35 4.94 -4.75
CA ALA A 309 -5.80 3.57 -4.95
C ALA A 309 -7.33 3.49 -4.84
N GLY A 310 -7.97 2.86 -5.83
CA GLY A 310 -9.42 2.63 -5.83
C GLY A 310 -10.29 3.75 -6.42
N VAL A 311 -9.71 4.87 -6.89
CA VAL A 311 -10.43 5.91 -7.65
C VAL A 311 -9.75 6.22 -8.99
N ASP A 312 -10.51 6.52 -10.05
CA ASP A 312 -9.94 6.89 -11.37
C ASP A 312 -9.80 8.42 -11.57
N ALA A 313 -10.43 9.21 -10.70
CA ALA A 313 -10.36 10.66 -10.75
C ALA A 313 -10.27 11.25 -9.34
N SER A 314 -9.50 12.31 -9.19
CA SER A 314 -9.39 13.10 -7.97
C SER A 314 -9.09 14.56 -8.34
N ASN A 315 -9.84 15.50 -7.77
CA ASN A 315 -9.76 16.95 -8.07
C ASN A 315 -9.69 17.27 -9.58
N GLY A 316 -10.53 16.60 -10.41
CA GLY A 316 -10.55 16.79 -11.86
C GLY A 316 -9.42 16.10 -12.65
N ILE A 317 -8.41 15.55 -11.99
CA ILE A 317 -7.29 14.84 -12.61
C ILE A 317 -7.60 13.35 -12.71
N LYS A 318 -7.35 12.74 -13.87
CA LYS A 318 -7.52 11.29 -14.10
C LYS A 318 -6.35 10.51 -13.52
N VAL A 319 -6.44 10.17 -12.24
CA VAL A 319 -5.39 9.45 -11.49
C VAL A 319 -5.34 7.95 -11.75
N MET A 320 -6.35 7.37 -12.42
CA MET A 320 -6.37 5.97 -12.89
C MET A 320 -6.11 4.89 -11.82
N GLY A 321 -6.30 5.19 -10.53
CA GLY A 321 -5.94 4.31 -9.43
C GLY A 321 -6.87 3.09 -9.30
N LYS A 322 -8.16 3.22 -9.63
CA LYS A 322 -9.06 2.06 -9.71
C LYS A 322 -8.70 1.15 -10.88
N THR A 323 -8.41 1.73 -12.04
CA THR A 323 -8.01 0.98 -13.24
C THR A 323 -6.70 0.22 -13.01
N ALA A 324 -5.68 0.86 -12.43
CA ALA A 324 -4.41 0.21 -12.10
C ALA A 324 -4.59 -0.89 -11.06
N LEU A 325 -5.37 -0.63 -10.01
CA LEU A 325 -5.70 -1.63 -8.99
C LEU A 325 -6.35 -2.88 -9.61
N GLN A 326 -7.32 -2.70 -10.52
CA GLN A 326 -7.98 -3.81 -11.20
C GLN A 326 -7.01 -4.62 -12.06
N ALA A 327 -6.14 -3.96 -12.83
CA ALA A 327 -5.13 -4.63 -13.63
C ALA A 327 -4.15 -5.47 -12.77
N VAL A 328 -3.72 -4.93 -11.62
CA VAL A 328 -2.88 -5.66 -10.65
C VAL A 328 -3.60 -6.89 -10.11
N ILE A 329 -4.88 -6.77 -9.73
CA ILE A 329 -5.69 -7.93 -9.30
C ILE A 329 -5.78 -8.98 -10.40
N GLU A 330 -6.14 -8.56 -11.62
CA GLU A 330 -6.36 -9.44 -12.76
C GLU A 330 -5.09 -10.21 -13.18
N SER A 331 -3.91 -9.61 -13.00
CA SER A 331 -2.63 -10.24 -13.30
C SER A 331 -2.34 -11.52 -12.49
N ASN A 332 -3.03 -11.75 -11.37
CA ASN A 332 -2.96 -13.01 -10.63
C ASN A 332 -3.66 -14.18 -11.36
N PHE A 333 -4.50 -13.88 -12.35
CA PHE A 333 -5.38 -14.87 -13.00
C PHE A 333 -5.08 -15.06 -14.49
N THR A 334 -4.28 -14.19 -15.09
CA THR A 334 -3.95 -14.21 -16.53
C THR A 334 -3.07 -15.39 -16.94
N ALA A 335 -2.17 -15.88 -16.08
CA ALA A 335 -1.31 -17.04 -16.36
C ALA A 335 -2.04 -18.39 -16.41
N SER A 336 -3.31 -18.45 -16.00
CA SER A 336 -4.10 -19.70 -15.90
C SER A 336 -4.68 -20.18 -17.24
N ASN A 337 -4.76 -19.31 -18.25
CA ASN A 337 -5.47 -19.61 -19.50
C ASN A 337 -4.62 -20.29 -20.57
N ASP A 338 -3.29 -20.26 -20.45
CA ASP A 338 -2.38 -20.92 -21.42
C ASP A 338 -2.09 -22.39 -21.09
N LYS A 339 -2.63 -22.93 -19.99
CA LYS A 339 -2.54 -24.38 -19.69
C LYS A 339 -3.77 -25.19 -20.14
N LYS A 340 -4.67 -24.57 -20.91
CA LYS A 340 -5.88 -25.22 -21.48
C LYS A 340 -6.02 -25.03 -23.00
N ARG A 341 -4.92 -24.80 -23.72
CA ARG A 341 -4.92 -24.85 -25.18
C ARG A 341 -3.92 -25.88 -25.69
#